data_AF-A0A5K1JTL8-F1
#
_entry.id   AF-A0A5K1JTL8-F1
#
_cell.length_a   1.000
_cell.length_b   1.000
_cell.length_c   1.000
_cell.angle_alpha   90.00
_cell.angle_beta   90.00
_cell.angle_gamma   90.00
#
_symmetry.space_group_name_H-M   'P 1'
#
loop_
_entity.id
_entity.type
_entity.pdbx_description
1 polymer ?
#
loop_
_entity_poly.entity_id
_entity_poly.type
_entity_poly.pdbx_seq_one_letter_code
_entity_poly.pdbx_strand_id
1 'polypeptide(L)'
;MDIIRDHAGLTDAWVTTHPNIPSPTLSNPPSPQDAIRLHGVTADSPLNSYSAGKPLEPLARKFQGKRLDYVFYRQPSSLHATPRTPVLRAVDTRVVMTERVPGFAFSYSDHFGLEATFEIEGPRGADITDPNSFDIPAPATPRHTHMPSFSISSQANPQPALSSRDVSNDSITQALISLTARYRFAQSQGKQQLFIFLVCLFVLIAIISTSAWFPFYVNPVLFLITVLVAWFATTMLYVGFVYGNWEVNALTNIIEELELYRASLEAGQRSRFSMQ
;
A
#
# COMPACT_ATOMS: atom_id res chain seq x y z
N MET A 1 -5.17 -0.49 8.38
CA MET A 1 -3.87 -0.25 7.73
C MET A 1 -2.89 0.09 8.84
N ASP A 2 -2.54 -0.90 9.65
CA ASP A 2 -2.15 -0.64 11.04
C ASP A 2 -0.64 -0.43 11.17
N ILE A 3 0.16 -1.09 10.33
CA ILE A 3 1.62 -0.98 10.34
C ILE A 3 2.09 0.44 10.00
N ILE A 4 1.60 1.03 8.91
CA ILE A 4 2.00 2.38 8.49
C ILE A 4 1.54 3.42 9.52
N ARG A 5 0.32 3.29 10.04
CA ARG A 5 -0.22 4.21 11.04
C ARG A 5 0.54 4.11 12.36
N ASP A 6 0.80 2.90 12.82
CA ASP A 6 1.28 2.68 14.18
C ASP A 6 2.81 2.67 14.27
N HIS A 7 3.53 2.53 13.15
CA HIS A 7 5.00 2.40 13.14
C HIS A 7 5.76 3.39 12.25
N ALA A 8 5.12 4.11 11.32
CA ALA A 8 5.84 5.09 10.48
C ALA A 8 5.88 6.51 11.08
N GLY A 9 5.38 6.71 12.30
CA GLY A 9 5.27 8.04 12.91
C GLY A 9 4.32 8.97 12.14
N LEU A 10 3.38 8.39 11.40
CA LEU A 10 2.42 9.09 10.56
C LEU A 10 1.07 9.23 11.27
N THR A 11 0.43 10.37 11.06
CA THR A 11 -0.90 10.67 11.59
C THR A 11 -1.92 10.61 10.47
N ASP A 12 -3.03 9.91 10.70
CA ASP A 12 -4.17 9.85 9.77
C ASP A 12 -4.98 11.15 9.85
N ALA A 13 -5.00 11.94 8.77
CA ALA A 13 -5.72 13.21 8.73
C ALA A 13 -7.23 13.05 8.99
N TRP A 14 -7.84 11.93 8.59
CA TRP A 14 -9.27 11.69 8.81
C TRP A 14 -9.58 11.54 10.29
N VAL A 15 -8.79 10.73 11.00
CA VAL A 15 -8.98 10.48 12.43
C VAL A 15 -8.73 11.77 13.23
N THR A 16 -7.74 12.57 12.84
CA THR A 16 -7.45 13.86 13.50
C THR A 16 -8.61 14.84 13.36
N THR A 17 -9.23 14.94 12.19
CA THR A 17 -10.31 15.90 11.91
C THR A 17 -11.69 15.39 12.35
N HIS A 18 -11.81 14.09 12.61
CA HIS A 18 -13.06 13.44 13.02
C HIS A 18 -12.94 12.60 14.30
N PRO A 19 -12.55 13.19 15.45
CA PRO A 19 -12.22 12.42 16.66
C PRO A 19 -13.44 11.76 17.34
N ASN A 20 -14.65 12.29 17.14
CA ASN A 20 -15.85 11.91 17.91
C ASN A 20 -16.84 11.05 17.11
N ILE A 21 -16.36 10.30 16.11
CA ILE A 21 -17.24 9.49 15.27
C ILE A 21 -17.50 8.14 15.93
N PRO A 22 -18.76 7.76 16.20
CA PRO A 22 -19.08 6.45 16.75
C PRO A 22 -18.65 5.35 15.80
N SER A 23 -17.96 4.32 16.29
CA SER A 23 -17.67 3.15 15.46
C SER A 23 -18.97 2.52 14.97
N PRO A 24 -19.10 2.21 13.67
CA PRO A 24 -20.31 1.59 13.15
C PRO A 24 -20.46 0.20 13.76
N THR A 25 -21.65 -0.09 14.30
CA THR A 25 -21.93 -1.38 14.97
C THR A 25 -22.82 -2.25 14.11
N LEU A 26 -22.82 -3.56 14.42
CA LEU A 26 -23.70 -4.54 13.78
C LEU A 26 -25.19 -4.24 13.94
N SER A 27 -25.57 -3.64 15.07
CA SER A 27 -26.95 -3.33 15.42
C SER A 27 -27.46 -2.03 14.80
N ASN A 28 -26.57 -1.15 14.34
CA ASN A 28 -26.94 0.12 13.73
C ASN A 28 -25.95 0.48 12.60
N PRO A 29 -26.11 -0.11 11.39
CA PRO A 29 -25.23 0.18 10.27
C PRO A 29 -25.44 1.62 9.76
N PRO A 30 -24.38 2.30 9.30
CA PRO A 30 -24.50 3.64 8.76
C PRO A 30 -25.30 3.62 7.45
N SER A 31 -25.94 4.74 7.10
CA SER A 31 -26.43 4.95 5.74
C SER A 31 -25.24 5.08 4.77
N PRO A 32 -25.41 4.84 3.45
CA PRO A 32 -24.31 5.03 2.49
C PRO A 32 -23.72 6.44 2.51
N GLN A 33 -24.56 7.46 2.72
CA GLN A 33 -24.12 8.85 2.84
C GLN A 33 -23.34 9.08 4.13
N ASP A 34 -23.78 8.52 5.26
CA ASP A 34 -23.07 8.62 6.53
C ASP A 34 -21.77 7.83 6.52
N ALA A 35 -21.72 6.70 5.82
CA ALA A 35 -20.49 5.93 5.65
C ALA A 35 -19.41 6.74 4.92
N ILE A 36 -19.79 7.50 3.91
CA ILE A 36 -18.89 8.43 3.23
C ILE A 36 -18.51 9.60 4.14
N ARG A 37 -19.51 10.31 4.69
CA ARG A 37 -19.31 11.56 5.44
C ARG A 37 -18.60 11.37 6.77
N LEU A 38 -18.96 10.32 7.51
CA LEU A 38 -18.45 10.05 8.84
C LEU A 38 -17.26 9.07 8.80
N HIS A 39 -17.36 8.01 8.02
CA HIS A 39 -16.35 6.94 8.07
C HIS A 39 -15.33 7.02 6.93
N GLY A 40 -15.40 8.02 6.06
CA GLY A 40 -14.42 8.23 4.99
C GLY A 40 -14.42 7.10 3.99
N VAL A 41 -15.58 6.51 3.70
CA VAL A 41 -15.71 5.48 2.66
C VAL A 41 -15.41 6.10 1.30
N THR A 42 -14.41 5.54 0.62
CA THR A 42 -13.96 5.99 -0.71
C THR A 42 -14.19 4.94 -1.79
N ALA A 43 -14.28 3.66 -1.43
CA ALA A 43 -14.43 2.55 -2.36
C ALA A 43 -15.63 1.67 -2.00
N ASP A 44 -16.08 0.84 -2.95
CA ASP A 44 -17.16 -0.13 -2.75
C ASP A 44 -18.47 0.47 -2.21
N SER A 45 -18.70 1.77 -2.42
CA SER A 45 -19.91 2.44 -1.96
C SER A 45 -21.11 2.10 -2.85
N PRO A 46 -22.31 1.86 -2.31
CA PRO A 46 -23.52 1.73 -3.12
C PRO A 46 -23.86 2.98 -3.94
N LEU A 47 -23.30 4.14 -3.58
CA LEU A 47 -23.53 5.41 -4.29
C LEU A 47 -22.65 5.57 -5.54
N ASN A 48 -21.57 4.79 -5.66
CA ASN A 48 -20.69 4.82 -6.83
C ASN A 48 -21.21 3.87 -7.93
N SER A 49 -21.22 4.28 -9.21
CA SER A 49 -21.76 3.46 -10.32
C SER A 49 -20.95 2.20 -10.55
N TYR A 50 -19.65 2.26 -10.29
CA TYR A 50 -18.75 1.16 -10.55
C TYR A 50 -18.90 0.05 -9.51
N SER A 51 -19.47 0.31 -8.33
CA SER A 51 -19.75 -0.69 -7.29
C SER A 51 -21.23 -0.96 -7.08
N ALA A 52 -22.12 -0.04 -7.48
CA ALA A 52 -23.56 -0.21 -7.37
C ALA A 52 -24.03 -1.50 -8.07
N GLY A 53 -24.76 -2.34 -7.34
CA GLY A 53 -25.31 -3.60 -7.84
C GLY A 53 -24.31 -4.76 -7.97
N LYS A 54 -23.02 -4.55 -7.70
CA LYS A 54 -22.04 -5.64 -7.68
C LYS A 54 -22.17 -6.49 -6.41
N PRO A 55 -21.84 -7.79 -6.47
CA PRO A 55 -21.78 -8.66 -5.29
C PRO A 55 -20.53 -8.31 -4.45
N LEU A 56 -20.64 -7.27 -3.63
CA LEU A 56 -19.55 -6.83 -2.76
C LEU A 56 -19.33 -7.81 -1.59
N GLU A 57 -18.11 -7.81 -1.07
CA GLU A 57 -17.72 -8.56 0.12
C GLU A 57 -18.69 -8.31 1.29
N PRO A 58 -19.01 -9.30 2.15
CA PRO A 58 -19.94 -9.14 3.26
C PRO A 58 -19.65 -7.94 4.16
N LEU A 59 -18.38 -7.64 4.41
CA LEU A 59 -17.96 -6.52 5.26
C LEU A 59 -18.29 -5.16 4.60
N ALA A 60 -18.00 -5.02 3.31
CA ALA A 60 -18.27 -3.79 2.56
C ALA A 60 -19.77 -3.51 2.47
N ARG A 61 -20.59 -4.53 2.20
CA ARG A 61 -22.05 -4.36 2.19
C ARG A 61 -22.60 -3.91 3.54
N LYS A 62 -22.05 -4.46 4.62
CA LYS A 62 -22.49 -4.16 5.99
C LYS A 62 -22.13 -2.74 6.43
N PHE A 63 -20.96 -2.25 6.04
CA PHE A 63 -20.49 -0.91 6.40
C PHE A 63 -20.66 0.13 5.27
N GLN A 64 -21.41 -0.22 4.23
CA GLN A 64 -21.71 0.61 3.06
C GLN A 64 -20.47 1.09 2.28
N GLY A 65 -19.42 0.28 2.27
CA GLY A 65 -18.21 0.44 1.48
C GLY A 65 -16.94 0.20 2.29
N LYS A 66 -15.81 0.66 1.74
CA LYS A 66 -14.48 0.53 2.31
C LYS A 66 -13.76 1.88 2.30
N ARG A 67 -13.00 2.14 3.35
CA ARG A 67 -12.01 3.22 3.39
C ARG A 67 -10.66 2.67 2.95
N LEU A 68 -10.32 2.90 1.69
CA LEU A 68 -9.07 2.39 1.10
C LEU A 68 -8.05 3.50 0.84
N ASP A 69 -8.51 4.74 0.73
CA ASP A 69 -7.68 5.90 0.47
C ASP A 69 -7.44 6.67 1.77
N TYR A 70 -6.19 7.08 2.00
CA TYR A 70 -5.75 7.71 3.24
C TYR A 70 -4.81 8.87 2.90
N VAL A 71 -4.92 9.95 3.67
CA VAL A 71 -3.90 11.01 3.70
C VAL A 71 -3.21 10.94 5.05
N PHE A 72 -1.97 10.47 5.03
CA PHE A 72 -1.09 10.43 6.19
C PHE A 72 -0.13 11.61 6.19
N TYR A 73 0.10 12.21 7.34
CA TYR A 73 1.03 13.33 7.49
C TYR A 73 1.88 13.21 8.75
N ARG A 74 3.02 13.90 8.79
CA ARG A 74 3.90 14.01 9.96
C ARG A 74 4.40 15.43 10.09
N GLN A 75 4.87 15.78 11.29
CA GLN A 75 5.49 17.07 11.51
C GLN A 75 6.79 17.20 10.69
N PRO A 76 7.15 18.42 10.25
CA PRO A 76 8.41 18.66 9.57
C PRO A 76 9.58 18.12 10.40
N SER A 77 10.39 17.25 9.80
CA SER A 77 11.63 16.76 10.41
C SER A 77 12.81 17.38 9.68
N SER A 78 13.50 18.31 10.31
CA SER A 78 14.83 18.72 9.89
C SER A 78 15.83 18.40 10.99
N LEU A 79 17.10 18.22 10.61
CA LEU A 79 18.24 18.07 11.53
C LEU A 79 18.36 19.24 12.52
N HIS A 80 17.73 20.37 12.22
CA HIS A 80 17.69 21.58 13.02
C HIS A 80 16.25 21.96 13.34
N ALA A 81 15.39 21.00 13.67
CA ALA A 81 14.04 21.31 14.12
C ALA A 81 14.14 22.06 15.47
N THR A 82 14.07 23.38 15.39
CA THR A 82 14.07 24.27 16.55
C THR A 82 12.65 24.42 17.10
N PRO A 83 12.47 24.97 18.31
CA PRO A 83 11.16 25.40 18.80
C PRO A 83 10.44 26.41 17.89
N ARG A 84 11.09 26.91 16.82
CA ARG A 84 10.55 27.80 15.78
C ARG A 84 10.11 27.06 14.51
N THR A 85 10.23 25.73 14.49
CA THR A 85 9.78 24.91 13.36
C THR A 85 8.26 24.98 13.22
N PRO A 86 7.72 25.24 12.01
CA PRO A 86 6.29 25.25 11.78
C PRO A 86 5.65 23.88 12.08
N VAL A 87 4.41 23.91 12.55
CA VAL A 87 3.60 22.73 12.85
C VAL A 87 2.57 22.56 11.75
N LEU A 88 2.45 21.35 11.22
CA LEU A 88 1.40 21.01 10.27
C LEU A 88 0.17 20.51 11.04
N ARG A 89 -0.99 21.16 10.88
CA ARG A 89 -2.26 20.76 11.49
C ARG A 89 -3.27 20.43 10.40
N ALA A 90 -3.80 19.20 10.41
CA ALA A 90 -4.96 18.85 9.59
C ALA A 90 -6.19 19.56 10.16
N VAL A 91 -6.88 20.34 9.34
CA VAL A 91 -8.02 21.16 9.79
C VAL A 91 -9.35 20.68 9.23
N ASP A 92 -9.33 20.05 8.06
CA ASP A 92 -10.50 19.47 7.41
C ASP A 92 -10.10 18.26 6.60
N THR A 93 -10.96 17.23 6.56
CA THR A 93 -10.87 16.16 5.58
C THR A 93 -12.26 15.79 5.10
N ARG A 94 -12.39 15.40 3.84
CA ARG A 94 -13.70 14.97 3.30
C ARG A 94 -13.54 14.13 2.05
N VAL A 95 -14.53 13.28 1.83
CA VAL A 95 -14.68 12.57 0.56
C VAL A 95 -15.34 13.51 -0.45
N VAL A 96 -14.77 13.60 -1.65
CA VAL A 96 -15.17 14.50 -2.73
C VAL A 96 -15.45 13.72 -4.01
N MET A 97 -16.01 14.40 -5.03
CA MET A 97 -16.35 13.80 -6.33
C MET A 97 -17.31 12.60 -6.19
N THR A 98 -18.29 12.75 -5.30
CA THR A 98 -19.28 11.69 -4.98
C THR A 98 -20.45 11.66 -5.95
N GLU A 99 -20.59 12.73 -6.73
CA GLU A 99 -21.62 12.95 -7.73
C GLU A 99 -21.35 12.20 -9.05
N ARG A 100 -22.36 12.20 -9.93
CA ARG A 100 -22.24 11.69 -11.29
C ARG A 100 -21.52 12.70 -12.17
N VAL A 101 -20.84 12.20 -13.20
CA VAL A 101 -20.32 13.07 -14.26
C VAL A 101 -21.52 13.77 -14.94
N PRO A 102 -21.52 15.12 -15.05
CA PRO A 102 -22.61 15.87 -15.65
C PRO A 102 -22.99 15.33 -17.04
N GLY A 103 -24.26 15.00 -17.23
CA GLY A 103 -24.77 14.42 -18.48
C GLY A 103 -24.59 12.91 -18.62
N PHE A 104 -24.01 12.22 -17.62
CA PHE A 104 -23.79 10.78 -17.65
C PHE A 104 -24.31 10.09 -16.38
N ALA A 105 -24.57 8.79 -16.48
CA ALA A 105 -25.08 7.97 -15.38
C ALA A 105 -23.96 7.31 -14.54
N PHE A 106 -22.70 7.62 -14.81
CA PHE A 106 -21.54 7.06 -14.10
C PHE A 106 -20.84 8.11 -13.22
N SER A 107 -20.15 7.63 -12.18
CA SER A 107 -19.27 8.41 -11.29
C SER A 107 -17.95 8.74 -11.99
N TYR A 108 -17.20 9.72 -11.47
CA TYR A 108 -15.92 10.12 -12.06
C TYR A 108 -14.84 9.02 -12.04
N SER A 109 -14.88 8.13 -11.06
CA SER A 109 -13.94 7.02 -10.87
C SER A 109 -14.63 5.90 -10.06
N ASP A 110 -14.02 4.71 -10.00
CA ASP A 110 -14.46 3.59 -9.14
C ASP A 110 -14.17 3.82 -7.66
N HIS A 111 -13.30 4.79 -7.36
CA HIS A 111 -13.10 5.39 -6.04
C HIS A 111 -13.61 6.84 -6.02
N PHE A 112 -14.13 7.28 -4.89
CA PHE A 112 -14.33 8.71 -4.61
C PHE A 112 -13.01 9.37 -4.21
N GLY A 113 -12.89 10.67 -4.46
CA GLY A 113 -11.70 11.42 -4.07
C GLY A 113 -11.64 11.63 -2.56
N LEU A 114 -10.43 11.75 -2.02
CA LEU A 114 -10.20 12.13 -0.62
C LEU A 114 -9.40 13.44 -0.59
N GLU A 115 -9.96 14.46 0.05
CA GLU A 115 -9.34 15.77 0.24
C GLU A 115 -8.96 15.95 1.71
N ALA A 116 -7.78 16.53 1.96
CA ALA A 116 -7.32 16.95 3.29
C ALA A 116 -6.75 18.37 3.21
N THR A 117 -7.23 19.25 4.09
CA THR A 117 -6.74 20.62 4.23
C THR A 117 -5.84 20.72 5.44
N PHE A 118 -4.67 21.33 5.25
CA PHE A 118 -3.69 21.55 6.31
C PHE A 118 -3.43 23.04 6.50
N GLU A 119 -3.33 23.45 7.76
CA GLU A 119 -2.77 24.74 8.14
C GLU A 119 -1.33 24.55 8.63
N ILE A 120 -0.46 25.45 8.20
CA ILE A 120 0.91 25.53 8.68
C ILE A 120 0.92 26.60 9.77
N GLU A 121 1.08 26.17 11.01
CA GLU A 121 1.04 27.06 12.17
C GLU A 121 2.45 27.38 12.66
N GLY A 122 2.65 28.62 13.07
CA GLY A 122 3.83 28.99 13.82
C GLY A 122 3.81 28.40 15.23
N PRO A 123 4.97 28.00 15.78
CA PRO A 123 5.00 27.46 17.13
C PRO A 123 4.50 28.50 18.14
N ARG A 124 3.51 28.08 18.95
CA ARG A 124 2.80 28.92 19.94
C ARG A 124 2.07 30.14 19.35
N GLY A 125 1.55 30.04 18.12
CA GLY A 125 0.76 31.11 17.51
C GLY A 125 1.61 32.29 17.03
N ALA A 126 2.90 32.06 16.76
CA ALA A 126 3.75 33.03 16.09
C ALA A 126 3.18 33.39 14.70
N ASP A 127 3.25 34.67 14.35
CA ASP A 127 2.73 35.21 13.10
C ASP A 127 3.52 34.64 11.90
N ILE A 128 2.84 33.84 11.07
CA ILE A 128 3.38 33.14 9.89
C ILE A 128 4.00 34.11 8.86
N THR A 129 3.64 35.39 8.94
CA THR A 129 4.15 36.44 8.04
C THR A 129 5.43 37.13 8.52
N ASP A 130 5.85 36.93 9.78
CA ASP A 130 7.11 37.48 10.29
C ASP A 130 8.29 36.51 10.03
N PRO A 131 9.19 36.82 9.08
CA PRO A 131 10.33 35.96 8.73
C PRO A 131 11.35 35.80 9.86
N ASN A 132 11.33 36.63 10.90
CA ASN A 132 12.20 36.47 12.07
C ASN A 132 11.64 35.51 13.11
N SER A 133 10.38 35.12 12.98
CA SER A 133 9.69 34.24 13.91
C SER A 133 9.80 32.75 13.54
N PHE A 134 10.27 32.44 12.32
CA PHE A 134 10.50 31.08 11.81
C PHE A 134 11.95 30.81 11.49
N ASP A 135 12.40 29.61 11.84
CA ASP A 135 13.49 28.98 11.12
C ASP A 135 12.85 28.14 10.01
N ILE A 136 12.73 28.71 8.81
CA ILE A 136 12.51 27.90 7.62
C ILE A 136 13.91 27.36 7.26
N PRO A 137 14.18 26.05 7.37
CA PRO A 137 15.43 25.50 6.87
C PRO A 137 15.48 25.89 5.39
N ALA A 138 16.54 26.62 5.00
CA ALA A 138 16.65 27.16 3.65
C ALA A 138 16.27 26.08 2.62
N PRO A 139 15.50 26.42 1.57
CA PRO A 139 15.27 25.47 0.49
C PRO A 139 16.65 24.98 0.05
N ALA A 140 16.81 23.66 -0.10
CA ALA A 140 18.05 23.07 -0.57
C ALA A 140 18.43 23.79 -1.88
N THR A 141 19.33 24.77 -1.78
CA THR A 141 19.78 25.52 -2.94
C THR A 141 20.32 24.48 -3.93
N PRO A 142 19.84 24.42 -5.17
CA PRO A 142 20.39 23.52 -6.16
C PRO A 142 21.81 24.00 -6.43
N ARG A 143 22.78 23.44 -5.71
CA ARG A 143 24.20 23.62 -6.01
C ARG A 143 24.47 22.90 -7.33
N HIS A 144 24.30 23.64 -8.43
CA HIS A 144 24.93 23.34 -9.70
C HIS A 144 26.45 23.32 -9.49
N THR A 145 27.02 22.15 -9.18
CA THR A 145 28.40 21.78 -9.50
C THR A 145 28.58 20.28 -9.25
N HIS A 146 28.66 19.53 -10.36
CA HIS A 146 29.33 18.24 -10.57
C HIS A 146 29.58 17.28 -9.37
N MET A 147 29.12 16.02 -9.53
CA MET A 147 29.51 14.75 -8.84
C MET A 147 28.61 14.24 -7.68
N PRO A 148 28.51 12.91 -7.47
CA PRO A 148 27.30 12.11 -7.70
C PRO A 148 26.39 11.96 -6.48
N SER A 149 25.08 11.97 -6.75
CA SER A 149 23.95 11.44 -5.95
C SER A 149 24.17 11.36 -4.43
N PHE A 150 23.95 12.47 -3.74
CA PHE A 150 23.74 12.47 -2.29
C PHE A 150 22.36 11.87 -1.98
N SER A 151 22.35 10.71 -1.34
CA SER A 151 21.19 10.19 -0.64
C SER A 151 20.80 11.17 0.47
N ILE A 152 19.55 11.65 0.45
CA ILE A 152 18.98 12.45 1.53
C ILE A 152 18.74 11.50 2.71
N SER A 153 19.75 11.35 3.55
CA SER A 153 19.61 10.75 4.87
C SER A 153 18.80 11.70 5.75
N SER A 154 17.47 11.52 5.80
CA SER A 154 16.63 12.17 6.80
C SER A 154 16.96 11.59 8.18
N GLN A 155 17.97 12.12 8.85
CA GLN A 155 18.20 11.82 10.26
C GLN A 155 17.01 12.36 11.07
N ALA A 156 16.35 11.47 11.81
CA ALA A 156 15.27 11.79 12.73
C ALA A 156 15.81 12.66 13.89
N ASN A 157 15.09 13.74 14.21
CA ASN A 157 15.39 14.66 15.30
C ASN A 157 15.57 13.90 16.65
N PRO A 158 16.52 14.27 17.53
CA PRO A 158 16.78 13.54 18.76
C PRO A 158 15.84 13.99 19.89
N GLN A 159 14.53 13.77 19.73
CA GLN A 159 13.60 13.49 20.84
C GLN A 159 12.19 13.16 20.31
N PRO A 160 11.89 11.89 20.05
CA PRO A 160 10.56 11.36 20.28
C PRO A 160 10.39 11.18 21.79
N ALA A 161 9.35 11.78 22.36
CA ALA A 161 8.77 11.26 23.59
C ALA A 161 8.55 9.76 23.36
N LEU A 162 9.12 8.92 24.23
CA LEU A 162 9.00 7.47 24.21
C LEU A 162 7.52 7.07 24.14
N SER A 163 7.02 6.84 22.93
CA SER A 163 5.83 6.04 22.70
C SER A 163 6.29 4.60 22.76
N SER A 164 5.76 3.85 23.73
CA SER A 164 6.03 2.45 24.01
C SER A 164 5.52 1.48 22.93
N ARG A 165 5.60 1.85 21.64
CA ARG A 165 5.10 1.10 20.48
C ARG A 165 6.10 1.01 19.32
N ASP A 166 7.38 1.15 19.59
CA ASP A 166 8.42 0.81 18.63
C ASP A 166 8.39 -0.71 18.39
N VAL A 167 8.25 -1.13 17.13
CA VAL A 167 8.47 -2.55 16.76
C VAL A 167 9.89 -2.89 17.19
N SER A 168 10.04 -3.84 18.11
CA SER A 168 11.37 -4.28 18.54
C SER A 168 12.19 -4.72 17.32
N ASN A 169 13.49 -4.41 17.31
CA ASN A 169 14.43 -4.93 16.30
C ASN A 169 14.33 -6.45 16.17
N ASP A 170 13.99 -7.15 17.25
CA ASP A 170 13.78 -8.60 17.27
C ASP A 170 12.55 -9.00 16.43
N SER A 171 11.45 -8.25 16.55
CA SER A 171 10.23 -8.48 15.76
C SER A 171 10.45 -8.20 14.27
N ILE A 172 11.20 -7.16 13.93
CA ILE A 172 11.59 -6.87 12.53
C ILE A 172 12.47 -8.00 11.98
N THR A 173 13.44 -8.47 12.77
CA THR A 173 14.32 -9.58 12.37
C THR A 173 13.55 -10.87 12.16
N GLN A 174 12.60 -11.19 13.04
CA GLN A 174 11.73 -12.35 12.87
C GLN A 174 10.84 -12.23 11.63
N ALA A 175 10.28 -11.05 11.37
CA ALA A 175 9.49 -10.79 10.17
C ALA A 175 10.34 -11.00 8.91
N LEU A 176 11.55 -10.44 8.85
CA LEU A 176 12.49 -10.62 7.74
C LEU A 176 12.86 -12.08 7.49
N ILE A 177 13.10 -12.87 8.54
CA ILE A 177 13.37 -14.31 8.42
C ILE A 177 12.17 -15.01 7.78
N SER A 178 10.95 -14.71 8.25
CA SER A 178 9.72 -15.33 7.74
C SER A 178 9.44 -14.94 6.28
N LEU A 179 9.63 -13.67 5.92
CA LEU A 179 9.46 -13.14 4.57
C LEU A 179 10.50 -13.71 3.61
N THR A 180 11.76 -13.80 4.04
CA THR A 180 12.84 -14.40 3.23
C THR A 180 12.58 -15.89 2.99
N ALA A 181 12.07 -16.61 3.99
CA ALA A 181 11.69 -18.02 3.83
C ALA A 181 10.54 -18.15 2.81
N ARG A 182 9.53 -17.27 2.88
CA ARG A 182 8.43 -17.22 1.91
C ARG A 182 8.89 -16.84 0.51
N TYR A 183 9.80 -15.89 0.38
CA TYR A 183 10.41 -15.49 -0.89
C TYR A 183 11.08 -16.67 -1.59
N ARG A 184 11.90 -17.44 -0.87
CA ARG A 184 12.56 -18.64 -1.42
C ARG A 184 11.53 -19.69 -1.85
N PHE A 185 10.49 -19.88 -1.05
CA PHE A 185 9.41 -20.80 -1.39
C PHE A 185 8.64 -20.36 -2.63
N ALA A 186 8.24 -19.09 -2.73
CA ALA A 186 7.54 -18.52 -3.88
C ALA A 186 8.38 -18.64 -5.16
N GLN A 187 9.68 -18.33 -5.08
CA GLN A 187 10.60 -18.48 -6.22
C GLN A 187 10.71 -19.96 -6.68
N SER A 188 10.78 -20.89 -5.74
CA SER A 188 10.82 -22.34 -6.05
C SER A 188 9.51 -22.80 -6.68
N GLN A 189 8.36 -22.38 -6.11
CA GLN A 189 7.04 -22.74 -6.59
C GLN A 189 6.80 -22.24 -8.03
N GLY A 190 7.15 -20.98 -8.33
CA GLY A 190 7.03 -20.44 -9.68
C GLY A 190 7.87 -21.21 -10.71
N LYS A 191 9.12 -21.58 -10.35
CA LYS A 191 9.98 -22.43 -11.19
C LYS A 191 9.37 -23.82 -11.41
N GLN A 192 8.82 -24.43 -10.36
CA GLN A 192 8.18 -25.75 -10.47
C GLN A 192 6.96 -25.72 -11.39
N GLN A 193 6.11 -24.69 -11.30
CA GLN A 193 4.95 -24.50 -12.16
C GLN A 193 5.36 -24.28 -13.63
N LEU A 194 6.39 -23.46 -13.88
CA LEU A 194 6.94 -23.27 -15.22
C LEU A 194 7.56 -24.56 -15.80
N PHE A 195 8.19 -25.38 -14.96
CA PHE A 195 8.66 -26.70 -15.37
C PHE A 195 7.51 -27.62 -15.78
N ILE A 196 6.43 -27.65 -14.99
CA ILE A 196 5.21 -28.41 -15.33
C ILE A 196 4.62 -27.91 -16.66
N PHE A 197 4.59 -26.60 -16.90
CA PHE A 197 4.17 -26.03 -18.18
C PHE A 197 5.01 -26.55 -19.36
N LEU A 198 6.34 -26.57 -19.24
CA LEU A 198 7.22 -27.10 -20.29
C LEU A 198 6.98 -28.60 -20.55
N VAL A 199 6.74 -29.38 -19.50
CA VAL A 199 6.37 -30.81 -19.65
C VAL A 199 5.04 -30.95 -20.40
N CYS A 200 4.04 -30.14 -20.08
CA CYS A 200 2.75 -30.15 -20.78
C CYS A 200 2.91 -29.78 -22.27
N LEU A 201 3.76 -28.81 -22.58
CA LEU A 201 4.06 -28.43 -23.97
C LEU A 201 4.68 -29.59 -24.75
N PHE A 202 5.62 -30.32 -24.13
CA PHE A 202 6.22 -31.50 -24.73
C PHE A 202 5.17 -32.61 -24.97
N VAL A 203 4.29 -32.85 -24.00
CA VAL A 203 3.19 -33.82 -24.13
C VAL A 203 2.24 -33.44 -25.26
N LEU A 204 1.89 -32.15 -25.41
CA LEU A 204 1.04 -31.68 -26.50
C LEU A 204 1.69 -31.92 -27.87
N ILE A 205 2.99 -31.61 -28.02
CA ILE A 205 3.74 -31.87 -29.26
C ILE A 205 3.76 -33.37 -29.57
N ALA A 206 3.95 -34.21 -28.56
CA ALA A 206 3.92 -35.67 -28.70
C ALA A 206 2.53 -36.15 -29.14
N ILE A 207 1.44 -35.66 -28.55
CA ILE A 207 0.07 -36.02 -28.96
C ILE A 207 -0.20 -35.59 -30.40
N ILE A 208 0.14 -34.35 -30.78
CA ILE A 208 -0.07 -33.84 -32.14
C ILE A 208 0.69 -34.70 -33.15
N SER A 209 1.97 -34.95 -32.88
CA SER A 209 2.81 -35.76 -33.77
C SER A 209 2.22 -37.16 -33.88
N THR A 210 2.00 -37.83 -32.74
CA THR A 210 1.56 -39.23 -32.72
C THR A 210 0.14 -39.45 -33.25
N SER A 211 -0.72 -38.42 -33.25
CA SER A 211 -2.12 -38.51 -33.71
C SER A 211 -2.27 -39.03 -35.15
N ALA A 212 -1.30 -38.77 -36.03
CA ALA A 212 -1.32 -39.24 -37.42
C ALA A 212 -1.24 -40.77 -37.58
N TRP A 213 -0.76 -41.49 -36.56
CA TRP A 213 -0.59 -42.93 -36.59
C TRP A 213 -1.69 -43.70 -35.84
N PHE A 214 -2.66 -43.00 -35.23
CA PHE A 214 -3.74 -43.63 -34.49
C PHE A 214 -5.01 -43.85 -35.35
N PRO A 215 -5.81 -44.89 -35.06
CA PRO A 215 -7.09 -45.11 -35.72
C PRO A 215 -8.08 -43.97 -35.47
N PHE A 216 -8.93 -43.68 -36.46
CA PHE A 216 -9.86 -42.53 -36.44
C PHE A 216 -10.82 -42.50 -35.23
N TYR A 217 -11.18 -43.65 -34.67
CA TYR A 217 -12.08 -43.75 -33.51
C TYR A 217 -11.42 -43.32 -32.18
N VAL A 218 -10.08 -43.22 -32.13
CA VAL A 218 -9.33 -42.76 -30.95
C VAL A 218 -9.23 -41.22 -30.91
N ASN A 219 -9.41 -40.55 -32.06
CA ASN A 219 -9.25 -39.11 -32.21
C ASN A 219 -10.12 -38.26 -31.28
N PRO A 220 -11.41 -38.57 -31.02
CA PRO A 220 -12.22 -37.79 -30.09
C PRO A 220 -11.66 -37.78 -28.66
N VAL A 221 -11.09 -38.90 -28.21
CA VAL A 221 -10.48 -39.03 -26.89
C VAL A 221 -9.17 -38.24 -26.83
N LEU A 222 -8.33 -38.34 -27.85
CA LEU A 222 -7.08 -37.55 -27.94
C LEU A 222 -7.37 -36.05 -27.99
N PHE A 223 -8.44 -35.63 -28.66
CA PHE A 223 -8.87 -34.23 -28.68
C PHE A 223 -9.26 -33.75 -27.28
N LEU A 224 -10.07 -34.53 -26.54
CA LEU A 224 -10.44 -34.21 -25.16
C LEU A 224 -9.20 -34.07 -24.26
N ILE A 225 -8.27 -35.02 -24.36
CA ILE A 225 -7.01 -34.98 -23.61
C ILE A 225 -6.19 -33.74 -23.98
N THR A 226 -6.11 -33.40 -25.26
CA THR A 226 -5.38 -32.21 -25.74
C THR A 226 -5.96 -30.93 -25.13
N VAL A 227 -7.28 -30.79 -25.11
CA VAL A 227 -7.95 -29.63 -24.49
C VAL A 227 -7.63 -29.54 -22.99
N LEU A 228 -7.70 -30.66 -22.27
CA LEU A 228 -7.41 -30.69 -20.82
C LEU A 228 -5.94 -30.34 -20.53
N VAL A 229 -5.00 -30.91 -21.28
CA VAL A 229 -3.56 -30.63 -21.12
C VAL A 229 -3.26 -29.17 -21.49
N ALA A 230 -3.85 -28.63 -22.55
CA ALA A 230 -3.66 -27.23 -22.94
C ALA A 230 -4.22 -26.25 -21.88
N TRP A 231 -5.41 -26.54 -21.33
CA TRP A 231 -5.97 -25.75 -20.23
C TRP A 231 -5.08 -25.79 -18.98
N PHE A 232 -4.59 -26.97 -18.62
CA PHE A 232 -3.68 -27.11 -17.48
C PHE A 232 -2.34 -26.40 -17.71
N ALA A 233 -1.77 -26.51 -18.91
CA ALA A 233 -0.52 -25.84 -19.29
C ALA A 233 -0.65 -24.32 -19.20
N THR A 234 -1.71 -23.75 -19.78
CA THR A 234 -1.97 -22.31 -19.74
C THR A 234 -2.19 -21.80 -18.31
N THR A 235 -2.85 -22.59 -17.46
CA THR A 235 -2.98 -22.28 -16.03
C THR A 235 -1.62 -22.25 -15.33
N MET A 236 -0.77 -23.26 -15.57
CA MET A 236 0.58 -23.31 -14.98
C MET A 236 1.50 -22.20 -15.49
N LEU A 237 1.35 -21.79 -16.76
CA LEU A 237 2.04 -20.62 -17.30
C LEU A 237 1.60 -19.34 -16.60
N TYR A 238 0.29 -19.12 -16.46
CA TYR A 238 -0.23 -17.91 -15.83
C TYR A 238 0.18 -17.80 -14.36
N VAL A 239 0.00 -18.88 -13.59
CA VAL A 239 0.35 -18.90 -12.15
C VAL A 239 1.87 -18.83 -11.98
N GLY A 240 2.65 -19.62 -12.73
CA GLY A 240 4.10 -19.68 -12.58
C GLY A 240 4.82 -18.42 -13.06
N PHE A 241 4.37 -17.82 -14.16
CA PHE A 241 5.01 -16.63 -14.73
C PHE A 241 4.46 -15.33 -14.16
N VAL A 242 3.16 -15.09 -14.32
CA VAL A 242 2.56 -13.78 -13.99
C VAL A 242 2.45 -13.64 -12.48
N TYR A 243 1.77 -14.58 -11.83
CA TYR A 243 1.58 -14.52 -10.39
C TYR A 243 2.89 -14.76 -9.64
N GLY A 244 3.71 -15.73 -10.08
CA GLY A 244 5.01 -16.01 -9.48
C GLY A 244 5.95 -14.79 -9.49
N ASN A 245 6.07 -14.07 -10.61
CA ASN A 245 6.88 -12.85 -10.66
C ASN A 245 6.28 -11.72 -9.81
N TRP A 246 4.95 -11.57 -9.81
CA TRP A 246 4.28 -10.58 -8.98
C TRP A 246 4.51 -10.82 -7.49
N GLU A 247 4.36 -12.06 -7.01
CA GLU A 247 4.57 -12.44 -5.61
C GLU A 247 6.02 -12.23 -5.18
N VAL A 248 6.98 -12.65 -6.02
CA VAL A 248 8.41 -12.43 -5.77
C VAL A 248 8.73 -10.94 -5.66
N ASN A 249 8.24 -10.11 -6.59
CA ASN A 249 8.46 -8.67 -6.56
C ASN A 249 7.82 -8.00 -5.34
N ALA A 250 6.60 -8.41 -4.98
CA ALA A 250 5.91 -7.90 -3.80
C ALA A 250 6.69 -8.23 -2.51
N LEU A 251 7.18 -9.46 -2.38
CA LEU A 251 8.00 -9.88 -1.25
C LEU A 251 9.33 -9.13 -1.21
N THR A 252 10.00 -8.94 -2.34
CA THR A 252 11.24 -8.15 -2.43
C THR A 252 11.03 -6.73 -1.91
N ASN A 253 10.00 -6.03 -2.39
CA ASN A 253 9.71 -4.66 -1.95
C ASN A 253 9.51 -4.56 -0.43
N ILE A 254 8.74 -5.50 0.15
CA ILE A 254 8.48 -5.51 1.60
C ILE A 254 9.75 -5.84 2.39
N ILE A 255 10.57 -6.77 1.91
CA ILE A 255 11.86 -7.11 2.54
C ILE A 255 12.79 -5.90 2.53
N GLU A 256 12.95 -5.25 1.37
CA GLU A 256 13.80 -4.06 1.22
C GLU A 256 13.31 -2.91 2.12
N GLU A 257 12.00 -2.67 2.19
CA GLU A 257 11.42 -1.65 3.06
C GLU A 257 11.70 -1.94 4.55
N LEU A 258 11.55 -3.19 4.99
CA LEU A 258 11.85 -3.59 6.36
C LEU A 258 13.36 -3.55 6.69
N GLU A 259 14.23 -3.89 5.74
CA GLU A 259 15.68 -3.78 5.88
C GLU A 259 16.12 -2.32 6.00
N LEU A 260 15.57 -1.42 5.17
CA LEU A 260 15.81 0.02 5.25
C LEU A 260 15.31 0.58 6.58
N TYR A 261 14.12 0.17 7.03
CA TYR A 261 13.56 0.60 8.31
C TYR A 261 14.45 0.16 9.47
N ARG A 262 14.89 -1.10 9.50
CA ARG A 262 15.83 -1.62 10.52
C ARG A 262 17.14 -0.83 10.53
N ALA A 263 17.73 -0.58 9.36
CA ALA A 263 18.97 0.19 9.24
C ALA A 263 18.82 1.62 9.80
N SER A 264 17.65 2.24 9.58
CA SER A 264 17.34 3.57 10.13
C SER A 264 17.26 3.57 11.66
N LEU A 265 16.67 2.52 12.27
CA LEU A 265 16.59 2.36 13.72
C LEU A 265 17.97 2.13 14.35
N GLU A 266 18.81 1.28 13.73
CA GLU A 266 20.17 1.02 14.20
C GLU A 266 21.05 2.29 14.11
N ALA A 267 20.90 3.08 13.03
CA ALA A 267 21.59 4.36 12.89
C ALA A 267 21.14 5.39 13.94
N GLY A 268 19.83 5.46 14.23
CA GLY A 268 19.27 6.31 15.27
C GLY A 268 19.75 5.93 16.68
N GLN A 269 19.89 4.64 16.98
CA GLN A 269 20.46 4.17 18.25
C GLN A 269 21.94 4.53 18.40
N ARG A 270 22.77 4.31 17.38
CA ARG A 270 24.20 4.65 17.43
C ARG A 270 24.45 6.15 17.61
N SER A 271 23.67 6.99 16.93
CA SER A 271 23.75 8.44 17.10
C SER A 271 23.44 8.90 18.52
N ARG A 272 22.56 8.19 19.25
CA ARG A 272 22.23 8.50 20.65
C ARG A 272 23.34 8.12 21.61
N PHE A 273 24.01 6.99 21.38
CA PHE A 273 25.12 6.54 22.23
C PHE A 273 26.41 7.37 22.04
N SER A 274 26.59 8.06 20.91
CA SER A 274 27.75 8.93 20.66
C SER A 274 27.63 10.34 21.28
N MET A 275 26.46 10.71 21.81
CA MET A 275 26.22 12.02 22.43
C MET A 275 26.18 11.98 23.97
N GLN A 276 26.44 10.80 24.56
CA GLN A 276 26.67 10.62 26.00
C GLN A 276 28.16 10.41 26.27
#